data_AF-A0A973XYE0-F1
#
_entry.id   AF-A0A973XYE0-F1
#
_cell.length_a   1.000
_cell.length_b   1.000
_cell.length_c   1.000
_cell.angle_alpha   90.00
_cell.angle_beta   90.00
_cell.angle_gamma   90.00
#
_symmetry.space_group_name_H-M   'P 1'
#
loop_
_entity.id
_entity.type
_entity.pdbx_description
1 polymer ?
#
loop_
_entity_poly.entity_id
_entity_poly.type
_entity_poly.pdbx_seq_one_letter_code
_entity_poly.pdbx_strand_id
1 'polypeptide(L)'
;MTVALAAGLIALAPFTAHAAPSRGFAYVWANQASAPLNTPYTPSGYYSRNSTGAVNTVVRTGTGQYTVRMPRLGLLGGTVHVTAYGATSHSCNVAYWTPVGDRLDVHVRCFTPSGYRANARFTASFVNTSYLGGRFGYVWANQPSTGSYTPSTTYQFNSAGATNTITRGGVGQYTVRLPVIGSAAGHVQVTAYGDVLARCKVVNWYPSGTAQLVNVRCFTLRGALRDARFTLTYARGTGILRTTPAAYAWANQPTAGSYTPALAYQYNSAGYTNRITRTGVGVYRVWVPGMPLGYGDVQVTAYGTSSAHCKVDYWTPSTGIQVRCYTASGAPTDTYYDVSFAR
;
A
#
# COMPACT_ATOMS: atom_id res chain seq x y z
N MET A 1 -25.88 34.72 -64.67
CA MET A 1 -25.50 34.92 -63.26
C MET A 1 -25.14 33.55 -62.70
N THR A 2 -23.85 33.21 -62.68
CA THR A 2 -23.36 31.87 -62.33
C THR A 2 -22.90 31.90 -60.88
N VAL A 3 -23.59 31.16 -60.01
CA VAL A 3 -23.27 31.06 -58.58
C VAL A 3 -22.22 29.95 -58.42
N ALA A 4 -21.01 30.30 -57.99
CA ALA A 4 -19.96 29.36 -57.65
C ALA A 4 -20.11 28.94 -56.17
N LEU A 5 -20.37 27.66 -55.92
CA LEU A 5 -20.29 27.07 -54.57
C LEU A 5 -18.83 26.81 -54.19
N ALA A 6 -18.34 27.52 -53.17
CA ALA A 6 -17.06 27.19 -52.53
C ALA A 6 -17.28 26.06 -51.51
N ALA A 7 -16.76 24.87 -51.79
CA ALA A 7 -16.69 23.78 -50.81
C ALA A 7 -15.53 24.07 -49.83
N GLY A 8 -15.88 24.48 -48.61
CA GLY A 8 -14.90 24.63 -47.53
C GLY A 8 -14.44 23.25 -47.03
N LEU A 9 -13.14 22.97 -47.14
CA LEU A 9 -12.52 21.82 -46.46
C LEU A 9 -12.55 22.08 -44.94
N ILE A 10 -13.32 21.27 -44.21
CA ILE A 10 -13.23 21.18 -42.76
C ILE A 10 -11.98 20.34 -42.45
N ALA A 11 -10.92 20.99 -41.97
CA ALA A 11 -9.77 20.30 -41.41
C ALA A 11 -10.16 19.67 -40.07
N LEU A 12 -10.39 18.35 -40.06
CA LEU A 12 -10.51 17.58 -38.83
C LEU A 12 -9.14 17.61 -38.13
N ALA A 13 -9.06 18.32 -36.99
CA ALA A 13 -7.88 18.26 -36.13
C ALA A 13 -7.67 16.79 -35.69
N PRO A 14 -6.43 16.28 -35.72
CA PRO A 14 -6.17 14.93 -35.25
C PRO A 14 -6.49 14.86 -33.75
N PHE A 15 -7.51 14.09 -33.38
CA PHE A 15 -7.72 13.69 -32.00
C PHE A 15 -6.50 12.87 -31.57
N THR A 16 -5.79 13.33 -30.54
CA THR A 16 -4.80 12.49 -29.89
C THR A 16 -5.53 11.32 -29.25
N ALA A 17 -5.41 10.14 -29.86
CA ALA A 17 -5.88 8.90 -29.26
C ALA A 17 -5.14 8.71 -27.92
N HIS A 18 -5.82 8.99 -26.81
CA HIS A 18 -5.29 8.65 -25.50
C HIS A 18 -5.22 7.12 -25.43
N ALA A 19 -4.03 6.59 -25.13
CA ALA A 19 -3.87 5.16 -24.93
C ALA A 19 -4.90 4.68 -23.90
N ALA A 20 -5.64 3.62 -24.24
CA ALA A 20 -6.64 3.05 -23.34
C ALA A 20 -5.99 2.69 -21.99
N PRO A 21 -6.68 2.92 -20.86
CA PRO A 21 -6.11 2.61 -19.56
C PRO A 21 -5.78 1.12 -19.47
N SER A 22 -4.61 0.79 -18.91
CA SER A 22 -4.13 -0.59 -18.82
C SER A 22 -3.99 -1.05 -17.36
N ARG A 23 -3.97 -2.36 -17.17
CA ARG A 23 -3.46 -2.94 -15.92
C ARG A 23 -1.99 -2.55 -15.77
N GLY A 24 -1.53 -2.42 -14.54
CA GLY A 24 -0.21 -1.87 -14.25
C GLY A 24 0.02 -1.62 -12.78
N PHE A 25 1.10 -0.91 -12.49
CA PHE A 25 1.46 -0.49 -11.14
C PHE A 25 1.95 0.95 -11.14
N ALA A 26 1.83 1.59 -9.99
CA ALA A 26 2.45 2.88 -9.75
C ALA A 26 2.76 3.04 -8.26
N TYR A 27 3.71 3.90 -7.95
CA TYR A 27 3.95 4.39 -6.60
C TYR A 27 4.38 5.84 -6.60
N VAL A 28 4.22 6.49 -5.46
CA VAL A 28 4.71 7.85 -5.18
C VAL A 28 5.15 7.97 -3.73
N TRP A 29 6.20 8.76 -3.51
CA TRP A 29 6.44 9.42 -2.24
C TRP A 29 5.91 10.86 -2.29
N ALA A 30 4.80 11.11 -1.58
CA ALA A 30 4.23 12.44 -1.43
C ALA A 30 5.05 13.25 -0.40
N ASN A 31 6.09 13.93 -0.89
CA ASN A 31 7.07 14.62 -0.06
C ASN A 31 6.66 16.04 0.38
N GLN A 32 5.66 16.66 -0.25
CA GLN A 32 5.22 18.03 0.07
C GLN A 32 3.91 18.02 0.86
N ALA A 33 4.01 17.86 2.19
CA ALA A 33 2.83 17.80 3.07
C ALA A 33 1.94 19.05 3.00
N SER A 34 2.53 20.22 2.78
CA SER A 34 1.86 21.53 2.76
C SER A 34 1.89 22.20 1.38
N ALA A 35 1.87 21.41 0.30
CA ALA A 35 1.71 21.96 -1.05
C ALA A 35 0.46 22.88 -1.12
N PRO A 36 0.48 23.93 -1.96
CA PRO A 36 -0.68 24.81 -2.15
C PRO A 36 -1.95 24.02 -2.48
N LEU A 37 -3.09 24.49 -1.97
CA LEU A 37 -4.37 23.80 -2.20
C LEU A 37 -4.70 23.78 -3.69
N ASN A 38 -5.15 22.61 -4.16
CA ASN A 38 -5.61 22.38 -5.53
C ASN A 38 -4.55 22.63 -6.63
N THR A 39 -3.28 22.80 -6.25
CA THR A 39 -2.16 22.88 -7.19
C THR A 39 -1.46 21.53 -7.26
N PRO A 40 -1.42 20.86 -8.42
CA PRO A 40 -0.66 19.62 -8.57
C PRO A 40 0.84 19.91 -8.49
N TYR A 41 1.56 19.03 -7.80
CA TYR A 41 3.02 18.96 -7.88
C TYR A 41 3.45 17.56 -8.34
N THR A 42 4.64 17.50 -8.94
CA THR A 42 5.26 16.25 -9.39
C THR A 42 6.23 15.75 -8.32
N PRO A 43 5.99 14.58 -7.71
CA PRO A 43 6.98 13.93 -6.85
C PRO A 43 8.28 13.63 -7.61
N SER A 44 9.40 13.53 -6.90
CA SER A 44 10.68 13.14 -7.50
C SER A 44 10.57 11.81 -8.24
N GLY A 45 11.07 11.74 -9.47
CA GLY A 45 11.08 10.51 -10.28
C GLY A 45 11.93 9.38 -9.69
N TYR A 46 12.75 9.65 -8.68
CA TYR A 46 13.45 8.62 -7.91
C TYR A 46 12.47 7.78 -7.07
N TYR A 47 11.45 8.43 -6.51
CA TYR A 47 10.49 7.84 -5.58
C TYR A 47 9.06 7.86 -6.15
N SER A 48 8.95 7.91 -7.48
CA SER A 48 7.68 7.88 -8.19
C SER A 48 7.84 7.15 -9.51
N ARG A 49 6.99 6.17 -9.75
CA ARG A 49 6.98 5.40 -11.00
C ARG A 49 5.57 5.08 -11.41
N ASN A 50 5.35 5.02 -12.72
CA ASN A 50 4.12 4.55 -13.34
C ASN A 50 4.51 3.57 -14.45
N SER A 51 3.93 2.37 -14.46
CA SER A 51 4.27 1.34 -15.43
C SER A 51 3.94 1.72 -16.88
N THR A 52 3.10 2.74 -17.10
CA THR A 52 2.75 3.27 -18.42
C THR A 52 3.72 4.33 -18.95
N GLY A 53 4.74 4.69 -18.15
CA GLY A 53 5.67 5.79 -18.44
C GLY A 53 5.10 7.19 -18.19
N ALA A 54 3.84 7.31 -17.78
CA ALA A 54 3.25 8.60 -17.43
C ALA A 54 3.80 9.18 -16.12
N VAL A 55 3.69 10.49 -15.93
CA VAL A 55 4.13 11.18 -14.72
C VAL A 55 2.99 11.22 -13.70
N ASN A 56 3.22 10.66 -12.51
CA ASN A 56 2.28 10.80 -11.40
C ASN A 56 2.35 12.21 -10.82
N THR A 57 1.21 12.74 -10.37
CA THR A 57 1.15 14.02 -9.64
C THR A 57 0.38 13.85 -8.33
N VAL A 58 0.60 14.76 -7.39
CA VAL A 58 -0.12 14.80 -6.11
C VAL A 58 -0.76 16.16 -5.96
N VAL A 59 -2.03 16.19 -5.56
CA VAL A 59 -2.77 17.41 -5.25
C VAL A 59 -3.20 17.36 -3.80
N ARG A 60 -2.87 18.40 -3.03
CA ARG A 60 -3.48 18.60 -1.71
C ARG A 60 -4.84 19.28 -1.90
N THR A 61 -5.91 18.61 -1.50
CA THR A 61 -7.30 19.07 -1.68
C THR A 61 -7.92 19.64 -0.39
N GLY A 62 -7.19 19.55 0.72
CA GLY A 62 -7.59 20.06 2.04
C GLY A 62 -6.54 19.71 3.09
N THR A 63 -6.75 20.10 4.34
CA THR A 63 -5.85 19.69 5.43
C THR A 63 -5.87 18.18 5.62
N GLY A 64 -4.71 17.53 5.49
CA GLY A 64 -4.58 16.07 5.54
C GLY A 64 -5.32 15.33 4.44
N GLN A 65 -5.65 16.00 3.33
CA GLN A 65 -6.42 15.47 2.22
C GLN A 65 -5.62 15.57 0.94
N TYR A 66 -5.40 14.44 0.27
CA TYR A 66 -4.59 14.38 -0.93
C TYR A 66 -5.24 13.51 -2.00
N THR A 67 -5.01 13.85 -3.25
CA THR A 67 -5.30 13.01 -4.42
C THR A 67 -3.99 12.73 -5.15
N VAL A 68 -3.58 11.47 -5.18
CA VAL A 68 -2.51 10.99 -6.05
C VAL A 68 -3.13 10.65 -7.40
N ARG A 69 -2.61 11.26 -8.45
CA ARG A 69 -3.07 11.17 -9.82
C ARG A 69 -2.12 10.26 -10.59
N MET A 70 -2.61 9.14 -11.09
CA MET A 70 -1.84 8.12 -11.82
C MET A 70 -2.39 7.96 -13.24
N PRO A 71 -1.87 8.72 -14.22
CA PRO A 71 -2.42 8.70 -15.59
C PRO A 71 -2.30 7.32 -16.24
N ARG A 72 -3.21 7.02 -17.19
CA ARG A 72 -3.29 5.78 -17.98
C ARG A 72 -3.50 4.48 -17.17
N LEU A 73 -3.76 4.59 -15.88
CA LEU A 73 -4.07 3.47 -14.98
C LEU A 73 -5.54 3.45 -14.54
N GLY A 74 -6.41 4.25 -15.15
CA GLY A 74 -7.83 4.42 -14.85
C GLY A 74 -8.71 3.22 -15.23
N LEU A 75 -8.32 2.02 -14.82
CA LEU A 75 -9.19 0.83 -14.85
C LEU A 75 -9.78 0.60 -13.46
N LEU A 76 -11.05 0.17 -13.43
CA LEU A 76 -11.64 -0.34 -12.20
C LEU A 76 -10.82 -1.54 -11.69
N GLY A 77 -10.64 -1.59 -10.36
CA GLY A 77 -9.98 -2.69 -9.69
C GLY A 77 -8.63 -2.35 -9.09
N GLY A 78 -7.80 -3.39 -8.95
CA GLY A 78 -6.51 -3.31 -8.28
C GLY A 78 -6.63 -3.15 -6.77
N THR A 79 -5.48 -2.88 -6.15
CA THR A 79 -5.35 -2.61 -4.72
C THR A 79 -4.40 -1.44 -4.50
N VAL A 80 -4.65 -0.69 -3.42
CA VAL A 80 -3.84 0.45 -3.01
C VAL A 80 -3.32 0.23 -1.59
N HIS A 81 -2.06 0.56 -1.36
CA HIS A 81 -1.48 0.69 -0.03
C HIS A 81 -0.95 2.10 0.20
N VAL A 82 -1.07 2.55 1.45
CA VAL A 82 -0.56 3.84 1.91
C VAL A 82 0.10 3.64 3.25
N THR A 83 1.28 4.25 3.42
CA THR A 83 1.99 4.34 4.69
C THR A 83 2.38 5.78 4.95
N ALA A 84 2.09 6.30 6.15
CA ALA A 84 2.55 7.64 6.54
C ALA A 84 4.09 7.69 6.59
N TYR A 85 4.67 8.85 6.31
CA TYR A 85 6.12 9.06 6.25
C TYR A 85 6.59 10.08 7.29
N GLY A 86 7.79 9.89 7.85
CA GLY A 86 8.47 10.80 8.77
C GLY A 86 8.28 10.49 10.25
N ALA A 87 9.06 11.18 11.10
CA ALA A 87 9.26 10.86 12.52
C ALA A 87 8.07 11.08 13.48
N THR A 88 6.95 11.63 13.00
CA THR A 88 5.75 11.85 13.81
C THR A 88 4.84 10.62 13.79
N SER A 89 3.97 10.45 14.79
CA SER A 89 2.99 9.34 14.87
C SER A 89 1.72 9.55 14.04
N HIS A 90 1.76 10.43 13.03
CA HIS A 90 0.67 10.58 12.06
C HIS A 90 0.43 9.27 11.31
N SER A 91 -0.84 9.00 11.02
CA SER A 91 -1.29 7.84 10.23
C SER A 91 -1.99 8.32 8.97
N CYS A 92 -1.89 7.56 7.88
CA CYS A 92 -2.58 7.85 6.63
C CYS A 92 -3.32 6.61 6.13
N ASN A 93 -4.54 6.81 5.65
CA ASN A 93 -5.42 5.77 5.15
C ASN A 93 -5.68 6.00 3.65
N VAL A 94 -6.02 4.92 2.97
CA VAL A 94 -6.68 5.02 1.66
C VAL A 94 -8.12 5.45 1.90
N ALA A 95 -8.52 6.62 1.42
CA ALA A 95 -9.90 7.07 1.52
C ALA A 95 -10.77 6.26 0.56
N TYR A 96 -10.36 6.26 -0.71
CA TYR A 96 -10.90 5.52 -1.84
C TYR A 96 -9.95 5.66 -3.04
N TRP A 97 -10.13 4.85 -4.08
CA TRP A 97 -9.53 5.09 -5.39
C TRP A 97 -10.58 4.91 -6.48
N THR A 98 -10.49 5.71 -7.53
CA THR A 98 -11.47 5.69 -8.62
C THR A 98 -10.81 6.08 -9.94
N PRO A 99 -11.21 5.47 -11.07
CA PRO A 99 -10.93 6.02 -12.39
C PRO A 99 -11.56 7.41 -12.57
N VAL A 100 -10.86 8.28 -13.29
CA VAL A 100 -11.32 9.60 -13.77
C VAL A 100 -10.77 9.77 -15.19
N GLY A 101 -11.58 9.42 -16.20
CA GLY A 101 -11.09 9.26 -17.57
C GLY A 101 -10.12 8.08 -17.66
N ASP A 102 -8.96 8.28 -18.30
CA ASP A 102 -7.88 7.29 -18.42
C ASP A 102 -6.99 7.19 -17.17
N ARG A 103 -7.20 8.08 -16.18
CA ARG A 103 -6.36 8.25 -14.99
C ARG A 103 -6.99 7.58 -13.78
N LEU A 104 -6.17 7.01 -12.90
CA LEU A 104 -6.60 6.57 -11.58
C LEU A 104 -6.30 7.65 -10.54
N ASP A 105 -7.32 7.99 -9.74
CA ASP A 105 -7.18 8.87 -8.59
C ASP A 105 -7.24 8.07 -7.30
N VAL A 106 -6.15 8.12 -6.54
CA VAL A 106 -6.05 7.58 -5.19
C VAL A 106 -6.21 8.71 -4.20
N HIS A 107 -7.28 8.67 -3.42
CA HIS A 107 -7.55 9.65 -2.38
C HIS A 107 -6.97 9.16 -1.05
N VAL A 108 -6.18 10.01 -0.41
CA VAL A 108 -5.47 9.72 0.84
C VAL A 108 -5.92 10.67 1.93
N ARG A 109 -6.18 10.13 3.13
CA ARG A 109 -6.46 10.91 4.34
C ARG A 109 -5.38 10.70 5.37
N CYS A 110 -4.79 11.77 5.87
CA CYS A 110 -3.81 11.75 6.93
C CYS A 110 -4.34 12.42 8.20
N PHE A 111 -3.88 11.93 9.33
CA PHE A 111 -4.43 12.24 10.64
C PHE A 111 -3.35 12.35 11.71
N THR A 112 -3.59 13.23 12.69
CA THR A 112 -2.87 13.23 13.97
C THR A 112 -3.15 11.94 14.76
N PRO A 113 -2.35 11.62 15.80
CA PRO A 113 -2.65 10.52 16.72
C PRO A 113 -4.00 10.66 17.43
N SER A 114 -4.50 11.90 17.59
CA SER A 114 -5.80 12.22 18.18
C SER A 114 -6.97 12.10 17.19
N GLY A 115 -6.71 11.83 15.91
CA GLY A 115 -7.75 11.61 14.89
C GLY A 115 -8.16 12.84 14.08
N TYR A 116 -7.54 13.99 14.29
CA TYR A 116 -7.80 15.18 13.48
C TYR A 116 -7.10 15.09 12.14
N ARG A 117 -7.71 15.64 11.09
CA ARG A 117 -7.07 15.80 9.78
C ARG A 117 -5.79 16.63 9.92
N ALA A 118 -4.67 16.11 9.41
CA ALA A 118 -3.40 16.82 9.46
C ALA A 118 -2.55 16.57 8.23
N ASN A 119 -1.86 17.62 7.79
CA ASN A 119 -0.93 17.52 6.68
C ASN A 119 0.24 16.61 7.06
N ALA A 120 0.50 15.59 6.25
CA ALA A 120 1.58 14.65 6.48
C ALA A 120 2.13 14.17 5.13
N ARG A 121 3.39 13.73 5.15
CA ARG A 121 4.00 13.01 4.04
C ARG A 121 3.55 11.55 4.09
N PHE A 122 3.52 10.89 2.94
CA PHE A 122 3.18 9.48 2.85
C PHE A 122 3.78 8.83 1.61
N THR A 123 3.88 7.51 1.63
CA THR A 123 4.07 6.68 0.43
C THR A 123 2.72 6.10 0.02
N ALA A 124 2.48 5.98 -1.27
CA ALA A 124 1.28 5.35 -1.82
C ALA A 124 1.66 4.47 -2.99
N SER A 125 1.09 3.28 -3.06
CA SER A 125 1.36 2.28 -4.08
C SER A 125 0.06 1.70 -4.62
N PHE A 126 0.02 1.41 -5.92
CA PHE A 126 -1.10 0.80 -6.61
C PHE A 126 -0.61 -0.35 -7.47
N VAL A 127 -1.35 -1.46 -7.49
CA VAL A 127 -1.16 -2.53 -8.45
C VAL A 127 -2.50 -3.08 -8.91
N ASN A 128 -2.63 -3.27 -10.22
CA ASN A 128 -3.69 -4.03 -10.86
C ASN A 128 -3.01 -4.99 -11.84
N THR A 129 -3.06 -6.28 -11.57
CA THR A 129 -2.38 -7.33 -12.34
C THR A 129 -3.37 -8.42 -12.76
N SER A 130 -3.07 -9.08 -13.87
CA SER A 130 -3.73 -10.29 -14.36
C SER A 130 -2.77 -11.47 -14.51
N TYR A 131 -1.50 -11.31 -14.14
CA TYR A 131 -0.49 -12.35 -14.34
C TYR A 131 -0.75 -13.54 -13.42
N LEU A 132 -1.00 -14.72 -13.99
CA LEU A 132 -1.16 -15.96 -13.23
C LEU A 132 0.21 -16.55 -12.87
N GLY A 133 0.28 -17.28 -11.76
CA GLY A 133 1.50 -17.94 -11.28
C GLY A 133 2.17 -17.22 -10.11
N GLY A 134 3.04 -17.97 -9.42
CA GLY A 134 3.56 -17.57 -8.11
C GLY A 134 2.46 -17.60 -7.03
N ARG A 135 2.77 -17.03 -5.85
CA ARG A 135 1.83 -16.90 -4.74
C ARG A 135 1.63 -15.42 -4.42
N PHE A 136 0.56 -14.87 -4.98
CA PHE A 136 0.22 -13.46 -4.84
C PHE A 136 -1.30 -13.30 -4.86
N GLY A 137 -1.83 -12.45 -3.98
CA GLY A 137 -3.25 -12.13 -3.98
C GLY A 137 -3.54 -10.84 -3.23
N TYR A 138 -4.62 -10.18 -3.60
CA TYR A 138 -5.12 -9.02 -2.86
C TYR A 138 -6.64 -9.04 -2.76
N VAL A 139 -7.15 -8.30 -1.78
CA VAL A 139 -8.58 -8.06 -1.57
C VAL A 139 -8.82 -6.63 -1.09
N TRP A 140 -9.98 -6.09 -1.45
CA TRP A 140 -10.61 -4.97 -0.75
C TRP A 140 -11.75 -5.49 0.14
N ALA A 141 -11.56 -5.40 1.45
CA ALA A 141 -12.56 -5.78 2.44
C ALA A 141 -13.54 -4.62 2.67
N ASN A 142 -14.66 -4.61 1.96
CA ASN A 142 -15.59 -3.48 1.92
C ASN A 142 -16.87 -3.65 2.76
N GLN A 143 -17.14 -4.85 3.28
CA GLN A 143 -18.32 -5.16 4.11
C GLN A 143 -17.89 -5.46 5.56
N PRO A 144 -17.60 -4.44 6.38
CA PRO A 144 -16.88 -4.62 7.63
C PRO A 144 -17.68 -5.31 8.75
N SER A 145 -19.01 -5.40 8.63
CA SER A 145 -19.89 -6.05 9.61
C SER A 145 -20.54 -7.35 9.11
N THR A 146 -20.27 -7.75 7.86
CA THR A 146 -20.83 -8.99 7.28
C THR A 146 -20.07 -10.21 7.78
N GLY A 147 -20.79 -11.26 8.19
CA GLY A 147 -20.22 -12.47 8.78
C GLY A 147 -19.25 -13.23 7.86
N SER A 148 -19.63 -13.47 6.61
CA SER A 148 -18.73 -14.01 5.57
C SER A 148 -19.19 -13.55 4.20
N TYR A 149 -18.25 -13.20 3.31
CA TYR A 149 -18.56 -12.74 1.96
C TYR A 149 -17.39 -12.91 0.99
N THR A 150 -17.73 -12.88 -0.29
CA THR A 150 -16.77 -12.78 -1.40
C THR A 150 -16.57 -11.30 -1.75
N PRO A 151 -15.35 -10.74 -1.68
CA PRO A 151 -15.06 -9.41 -2.19
C PRO A 151 -15.42 -9.29 -3.68
N SER A 152 -15.71 -8.07 -4.13
CA SER A 152 -15.96 -7.80 -5.54
C SER A 152 -14.84 -8.36 -6.41
N THR A 153 -15.18 -9.10 -7.47
CA THR A 153 -14.23 -9.67 -8.45
C THR A 153 -13.36 -8.60 -9.11
N THR A 154 -13.82 -7.36 -9.14
CA THR A 154 -13.07 -6.19 -9.62
C THR A 154 -11.91 -5.82 -8.67
N TYR A 155 -12.10 -5.96 -7.36
CA TYR A 155 -11.16 -5.51 -6.32
C TYR A 155 -10.54 -6.66 -5.52
N GLN A 156 -10.47 -7.83 -6.14
CA GLN A 156 -9.70 -8.95 -5.63
C GLN A 156 -8.92 -9.62 -6.75
N PHE A 157 -7.84 -10.29 -6.37
CA PHE A 157 -7.02 -11.08 -7.27
C PHE A 157 -6.40 -12.24 -6.52
N ASN A 158 -6.25 -13.36 -7.22
CA ASN A 158 -5.52 -14.53 -6.76
C ASN A 158 -4.73 -15.08 -7.94
N SER A 159 -3.42 -15.22 -7.78
CA SER A 159 -2.53 -15.67 -8.84
C SER A 159 -2.77 -17.11 -9.31
N ALA A 160 -3.54 -17.90 -8.56
CA ALA A 160 -3.99 -19.23 -8.95
C ALA A 160 -5.39 -19.23 -9.61
N GLY A 161 -5.99 -18.07 -9.85
CA GLY A 161 -7.33 -17.96 -10.45
C GLY A 161 -8.50 -18.26 -9.50
N ALA A 162 -8.22 -18.55 -8.22
CA ALA A 162 -9.25 -18.83 -7.24
C ALA A 162 -9.98 -17.57 -6.74
N THR A 163 -11.18 -17.75 -6.20
CA THR A 163 -11.95 -16.68 -5.56
C THR A 163 -11.55 -16.55 -4.10
N ASN A 164 -11.20 -15.34 -3.67
CA ASN A 164 -10.88 -15.05 -2.27
C ASN A 164 -12.17 -14.83 -1.46
N THR A 165 -12.11 -15.10 -0.15
CA THR A 165 -13.24 -14.84 0.76
C THR A 165 -12.77 -14.17 2.04
N ILE A 166 -13.69 -13.49 2.72
CA ILE A 166 -13.45 -12.82 3.99
C ILE A 166 -14.51 -13.26 4.98
N THR A 167 -14.07 -13.69 6.16
CA THR A 167 -14.94 -14.04 7.28
C THR A 167 -14.65 -13.10 8.44
N ARG A 168 -15.69 -12.53 9.04
CA ARG A 168 -15.61 -11.73 10.25
C ARG A 168 -15.79 -12.64 11.46
N GLY A 169 -14.74 -12.78 12.26
CA GLY A 169 -14.75 -13.60 13.49
C GLY A 169 -15.29 -12.87 14.73
N GLY A 170 -15.42 -11.54 14.65
CA GLY A 170 -15.87 -10.68 15.74
C GLY A 170 -15.67 -9.20 15.38
N VAL A 171 -16.01 -8.28 16.29
CA VAL A 171 -15.80 -6.84 16.05
C VAL A 171 -14.34 -6.56 15.73
N GLY A 172 -14.09 -5.97 14.56
CA GLY A 172 -12.77 -5.62 14.07
C GLY A 172 -11.84 -6.81 13.84
N GLN A 173 -12.34 -8.04 13.78
CA GLN A 173 -11.55 -9.25 13.59
C GLN A 173 -11.97 -9.97 12.31
N TYR A 174 -11.02 -10.17 11.40
CA TYR A 174 -11.27 -10.72 10.08
C TYR A 174 -10.27 -11.81 9.73
N THR A 175 -10.72 -12.83 9.02
CA THR A 175 -9.88 -13.83 8.36
C THR A 175 -10.10 -13.73 6.86
N VAL A 176 -9.04 -13.38 6.12
CA VAL A 176 -9.03 -13.43 4.67
C VAL A 176 -8.50 -14.81 4.25
N ARG A 177 -9.24 -15.49 3.38
CA ARG A 177 -8.85 -16.77 2.79
C ARG A 177 -8.49 -16.56 1.32
N LEU A 178 -7.25 -16.91 0.96
CA LEU A 178 -6.73 -16.88 -0.41
C LEU A 178 -6.46 -18.33 -0.85
N PRO A 179 -7.39 -19.00 -1.56
CA PRO A 179 -7.22 -20.41 -1.90
C PRO A 179 -6.04 -20.65 -2.83
N VAL A 180 -5.50 -21.87 -2.81
CA VAL A 180 -4.47 -22.41 -3.73
C VAL A 180 -3.08 -21.73 -3.65
N ILE A 181 -2.95 -20.61 -2.93
CA ILE A 181 -1.68 -19.88 -2.77
C ILE A 181 -1.06 -20.00 -1.36
N GLY A 182 -1.48 -21.01 -0.58
CA GLY A 182 -0.96 -21.28 0.76
C GLY A 182 0.55 -21.45 0.82
N SER A 183 1.17 -20.86 1.85
CA SER A 183 2.58 -21.04 2.20
C SER A 183 2.86 -20.69 3.65
N ALA A 184 3.77 -21.43 4.29
CA ALA A 184 4.35 -21.08 5.60
C ALA A 184 5.46 -20.02 5.45
N ALA A 185 5.22 -19.00 4.62
CA ALA A 185 6.21 -18.02 4.18
C ALA A 185 5.50 -16.80 3.58
N GLY A 186 6.29 -15.81 3.15
CA GLY A 186 5.79 -14.64 2.43
C GLY A 186 5.68 -13.39 3.30
N HIS A 187 4.91 -12.43 2.80
CA HIS A 187 4.66 -11.13 3.41
C HIS A 187 3.22 -10.72 3.20
N VAL A 188 2.69 -9.97 4.16
CA VAL A 188 1.36 -9.37 4.08
C VAL A 188 1.47 -7.88 4.33
N GLN A 189 0.86 -7.09 3.46
CA GLN A 189 0.64 -5.66 3.65
C GLN A 189 -0.85 -5.41 3.87
N VAL A 190 -1.18 -4.62 4.90
CA VAL A 190 -2.56 -4.16 5.18
C VAL A 190 -2.57 -2.64 5.28
N THR A 191 -3.61 -2.02 4.73
CA THR A 191 -3.87 -0.59 4.92
C THR A 191 -5.34 -0.38 5.25
N ALA A 192 -5.64 0.45 6.25
CA ALA A 192 -7.01 0.81 6.57
C ALA A 192 -7.65 1.63 5.43
N TYR A 193 -8.93 1.40 5.21
CA TYR A 193 -9.71 2.03 4.15
C TYR A 193 -10.86 2.86 4.73
N GLY A 194 -11.05 4.06 4.19
CA GLY A 194 -12.16 4.96 4.46
C GLY A 194 -11.73 6.33 4.94
N ASP A 195 -12.70 7.23 5.04
CA ASP A 195 -12.48 8.63 5.35
C ASP A 195 -12.19 8.89 6.84
N VAL A 196 -12.52 7.93 7.71
CA VAL A 196 -12.29 8.00 9.16
C VAL A 196 -11.07 7.17 9.53
N LEU A 197 -10.28 7.65 10.51
CA LEU A 197 -9.09 6.93 10.95
C LEU A 197 -9.48 5.61 11.62
N ALA A 198 -9.04 4.54 11.00
CA ALA A 198 -8.92 3.21 11.58
C ALA A 198 -7.48 2.72 11.41
N ARG A 199 -7.05 1.80 12.28
CA ARG A 199 -5.75 1.12 12.17
C ARG A 199 -6.02 -0.36 11.96
N CYS A 200 -5.87 -0.85 10.74
CA CYS A 200 -5.97 -2.27 10.42
C CYS A 200 -4.58 -2.85 10.22
N LYS A 201 -4.32 -4.00 10.82
CA LYS A 201 -3.00 -4.64 10.84
C LYS A 201 -3.12 -6.16 10.86
N VAL A 202 -2.04 -6.81 10.46
CA VAL A 202 -1.93 -8.26 10.41
C VAL A 202 -1.73 -8.81 11.82
N VAL A 203 -2.43 -9.90 12.16
CA VAL A 203 -2.20 -10.64 13.40
C VAL A 203 -1.25 -11.80 13.16
N ASN A 204 -1.52 -12.58 12.12
CA ASN A 204 -0.68 -13.66 11.62
C ASN A 204 -1.16 -14.07 10.20
N TRP A 205 -0.35 -14.87 9.51
CA TRP A 205 -0.74 -15.57 8.30
C TRP A 205 -0.13 -16.97 8.29
N TYR A 206 -0.85 -17.94 7.75
CA TYR A 206 -0.42 -19.33 7.70
C TYR A 206 -1.17 -20.10 6.61
N PRO A 207 -0.62 -21.21 6.11
CA PRO A 207 -1.35 -22.10 5.21
C PRO A 207 -2.36 -22.94 5.98
N SER A 208 -3.56 -23.12 5.43
CA SER A 208 -4.57 -24.08 5.88
C SER A 208 -4.98 -24.94 4.69
N GLY A 209 -4.45 -26.17 4.63
CA GLY A 209 -4.45 -26.95 3.40
C GLY A 209 -3.75 -26.18 2.27
N THR A 210 -4.43 -26.03 1.14
CA THR A 210 -3.90 -25.26 -0.01
C THR A 210 -4.14 -23.75 0.10
N ALA A 211 -4.95 -23.28 1.05
CA ALA A 211 -5.29 -21.87 1.19
C ALA A 211 -4.28 -21.12 2.06
N GLN A 212 -4.02 -19.86 1.74
CA GLN A 212 -3.39 -18.91 2.66
C GLN A 212 -4.48 -18.27 3.51
N LEU A 213 -4.37 -18.37 4.84
CA LEU A 213 -5.19 -17.60 5.77
C LEU A 213 -4.38 -16.41 6.27
N VAL A 214 -5.04 -15.25 6.33
CA VAL A 214 -4.49 -14.02 6.88
C VAL A 214 -5.47 -13.44 7.88
N ASN A 215 -5.07 -13.36 9.13
CA ASN A 215 -5.89 -12.76 10.19
C ASN A 215 -5.55 -11.28 10.33
N VAL A 216 -6.59 -10.45 10.35
CA VAL A 216 -6.50 -8.99 10.43
C VAL A 216 -7.28 -8.50 11.64
N ARG A 217 -6.70 -7.53 12.34
CA ARG A 217 -7.40 -6.77 13.38
C ARG A 217 -7.45 -5.29 13.02
N CYS A 218 -8.60 -4.68 13.24
CA CYS A 218 -8.81 -3.26 13.07
C CYS A 218 -9.15 -2.61 14.41
N PHE A 219 -8.55 -1.45 14.66
CA PHE A 219 -8.64 -0.72 15.91
C PHE A 219 -9.16 0.70 15.69
N THR A 220 -9.87 1.20 16.69
CA THR A 220 -10.10 2.62 16.92
C THR A 220 -8.78 3.32 17.27
N LEU A 221 -8.82 4.65 17.27
CA LEU A 221 -7.75 5.50 17.76
C LEU A 221 -7.29 5.20 19.18
N ARG A 222 -8.25 4.84 20.06
CA ARG A 222 -8.00 4.51 21.47
C ARG A 222 -7.62 3.04 21.69
N GLY A 223 -7.49 2.26 20.62
CA GLY A 223 -7.02 0.88 20.68
C GLY A 223 -8.09 -0.18 20.94
N ALA A 224 -9.38 0.19 21.06
CA ALA A 224 -10.47 -0.78 21.04
C ALA A 224 -10.65 -1.38 19.65
N LEU A 225 -11.05 -2.65 19.55
CA LEU A 225 -11.39 -3.27 18.27
C LEU A 225 -12.60 -2.58 17.64
N ARG A 226 -12.58 -2.43 16.31
CA ARG A 226 -13.68 -1.81 15.55
C ARG A 226 -13.77 -2.40 14.16
N ASP A 227 -15.01 -2.59 13.71
CA ASP A 227 -15.28 -2.92 12.32
C ASP A 227 -14.83 -1.80 11.38
N ALA A 228 -13.95 -2.13 10.44
CA ALA A 228 -13.39 -1.19 9.48
C ALA A 228 -13.07 -1.89 8.17
N ARG A 229 -13.07 -1.11 7.10
CA ARG A 229 -12.65 -1.57 5.77
C ARG A 229 -11.13 -1.54 5.67
N PHE A 230 -10.56 -2.38 4.83
CA PHE A 230 -9.12 -2.41 4.58
C PHE A 230 -8.78 -2.97 3.20
N THR A 231 -7.59 -2.65 2.70
CA THR A 231 -6.93 -3.36 1.62
C THR A 231 -5.90 -4.32 2.19
N LEU A 232 -5.73 -5.47 1.54
CA LEU A 232 -4.74 -6.46 1.92
C LEU A 232 -4.07 -7.01 0.67
N THR A 233 -2.75 -7.15 0.71
CA THR A 233 -1.95 -7.87 -0.29
C THR A 233 -1.10 -8.92 0.41
N TYR A 234 -1.10 -10.14 -0.11
CA TYR A 234 -0.17 -11.20 0.23
C TYR A 234 0.76 -11.44 -0.96
N ALA A 235 2.06 -11.55 -0.69
CA ALA A 235 3.07 -11.84 -1.69
C ALA A 235 4.13 -12.80 -1.13
N ARG A 236 4.60 -13.74 -1.96
CA ARG A 236 5.76 -14.58 -1.65
C ARG A 236 6.70 -14.65 -2.84
N GLY A 237 7.99 -14.40 -2.57
CA GLY A 237 9.03 -14.43 -3.61
C GLY A 237 8.96 -13.27 -4.60
N THR A 238 8.22 -12.21 -4.27
CA THR A 238 8.05 -11.00 -5.08
C THR A 238 7.61 -9.83 -4.17
N GLY A 239 7.67 -8.60 -4.66
CA GLY A 239 7.16 -7.43 -3.93
C GLY A 239 5.63 -7.28 -4.02
N ILE A 240 5.06 -6.38 -3.22
CA ILE A 240 3.61 -6.10 -3.22
C ILE A 240 3.10 -5.51 -4.55
N LEU A 241 4.00 -4.99 -5.40
CA LEU A 241 3.72 -4.52 -6.76
C LEU A 241 3.97 -5.56 -7.85
N ARG A 242 4.46 -6.75 -7.47
CA ARG A 242 4.96 -7.80 -8.37
C ARG A 242 6.05 -7.34 -9.32
N THR A 243 6.90 -6.43 -8.84
CA THR A 243 8.08 -5.96 -9.56
C THR A 243 9.34 -6.43 -8.86
N THR A 244 10.46 -6.34 -9.59
CA THR A 244 11.80 -6.37 -9.03
C THR A 244 12.56 -5.13 -9.53
N PRO A 245 13.52 -4.59 -8.77
CA PRO A 245 13.97 -5.04 -7.45
C PRO A 245 12.92 -4.93 -6.34
N ALA A 246 12.88 -5.91 -5.45
CA ALA A 246 11.96 -5.95 -4.31
C ALA A 246 12.55 -6.71 -3.12
N ALA A 247 12.15 -6.30 -1.92
CA ALA A 247 12.51 -6.96 -0.67
C ALA A 247 11.38 -6.86 0.34
N TYR A 248 11.27 -7.83 1.24
CA TYR A 248 10.40 -7.74 2.41
C TYR A 248 11.01 -8.45 3.61
N ALA A 249 10.54 -8.10 4.81
CA ALA A 249 10.89 -8.80 6.04
C ALA A 249 9.78 -8.68 7.09
N TRP A 250 9.56 -9.77 7.83
CA TRP A 250 8.81 -9.76 9.07
C TRP A 250 9.75 -9.57 10.27
N ALA A 251 9.51 -8.52 11.05
CA ALA A 251 10.27 -8.17 12.22
C ALA A 251 9.65 -8.78 13.49
N ASN A 252 10.16 -9.94 13.90
CA ASN A 252 9.62 -10.72 15.01
C ASN A 252 10.42 -10.68 16.33
N GLN A 253 11.49 -9.87 16.42
CA GLN A 253 12.30 -9.74 17.65
C GLN A 253 12.43 -8.26 18.06
N PRO A 254 11.35 -7.66 18.60
CA PRO A 254 11.20 -6.21 18.69
C PRO A 254 12.12 -5.55 19.72
N THR A 255 12.74 -6.32 20.61
CA THR A 255 13.70 -5.83 21.63
C THR A 255 15.14 -6.28 21.36
N ALA A 256 15.38 -7.13 20.36
CA ALA A 256 16.72 -7.58 20.02
C ALA A 256 17.54 -6.44 19.40
N GLY A 257 18.79 -6.27 19.85
CA GLY A 257 19.68 -5.22 19.34
C GLY A 257 19.91 -5.33 17.82
N SER A 258 20.15 -6.54 17.32
CA SER A 258 20.11 -6.83 15.89
C SER A 258 19.96 -8.31 15.60
N TYR A 259 19.28 -8.66 14.51
CA TYR A 259 19.03 -10.04 14.12
C TYR A 259 18.73 -10.17 12.62
N THR A 260 18.83 -11.39 12.12
CA THR A 260 18.37 -11.79 10.78
C THR A 260 16.94 -12.30 10.88
N PRO A 261 15.96 -11.73 10.15
CA PRO A 261 14.61 -12.28 10.08
C PRO A 261 14.61 -13.74 9.62
N ALA A 262 13.60 -14.53 10.00
CA ALA A 262 13.51 -15.91 9.53
C ALA A 262 13.40 -15.96 7.99
N LEU A 263 14.16 -16.84 7.33
CA LEU A 263 14.24 -16.93 5.86
C LEU A 263 12.88 -17.10 5.18
N ALA A 264 11.94 -17.79 5.82
CA ALA A 264 10.57 -17.97 5.30
C ALA A 264 9.79 -16.65 5.20
N TYR A 265 10.12 -15.66 6.03
CA TYR A 265 9.42 -14.38 6.15
C TYR A 265 10.28 -13.19 5.73
N GLN A 266 11.32 -13.45 4.94
CA GLN A 266 12.05 -12.41 4.23
C GLN A 266 12.26 -12.79 2.77
N TYR A 267 12.50 -11.78 1.96
CA TYR A 267 12.84 -11.91 0.56
C TYR A 267 13.69 -10.72 0.15
N ASN A 268 14.61 -10.97 -0.77
CA ASN A 268 15.44 -9.96 -1.38
C ASN A 268 15.76 -10.43 -2.80
N SER A 269 15.28 -9.71 -3.80
CA SER A 269 15.46 -10.11 -5.20
C SER A 269 16.92 -10.08 -5.68
N ALA A 270 17.83 -9.47 -4.91
CA ALA A 270 19.27 -9.51 -5.18
C ALA A 270 19.98 -10.73 -4.58
N GLY A 271 19.25 -11.65 -3.92
CA GLY A 271 19.79 -12.90 -3.40
C GLY A 271 20.48 -12.79 -2.02
N TYR A 272 20.50 -11.60 -1.43
CA TYR A 272 21.08 -11.39 -0.11
C TYR A 272 20.09 -11.62 1.04
N THR A 273 20.61 -11.67 2.26
CA THR A 273 19.81 -11.77 3.48
C THR A 273 19.60 -10.39 4.11
N ASN A 274 18.38 -10.11 4.53
CA ASN A 274 18.02 -8.86 5.20
C ASN A 274 18.41 -8.93 6.69
N ARG A 275 18.71 -7.78 7.30
CA ARG A 275 19.03 -7.67 8.73
C ARG A 275 18.22 -6.54 9.36
N ILE A 276 17.82 -6.71 10.61
CA ILE A 276 17.11 -5.68 11.38
C ILE A 276 17.99 -5.30 12.58
N THR A 277 18.12 -4.01 12.82
CA THR A 277 18.83 -3.43 13.98
C THR A 277 17.87 -2.52 14.72
N ARG A 278 17.70 -2.74 16.02
CA ARG A 278 16.99 -1.82 16.89
C ARG A 278 17.94 -0.71 17.32
N THR A 279 17.53 0.54 17.10
CA THR A 279 18.34 1.73 17.39
C THR A 279 17.78 2.56 18.55
N GLY A 280 16.58 2.22 19.02
CA GLY A 280 15.90 2.81 20.16
C GLY A 280 14.54 2.16 20.36
N VAL A 281 13.80 2.55 21.41
CA VAL A 281 12.43 2.05 21.65
C VAL A 281 11.55 2.40 20.47
N GLY A 282 11.02 1.37 19.80
CA GLY A 282 10.19 1.51 18.61
C GLY A 282 10.90 2.10 17.39
N VAL A 283 12.24 2.13 17.36
CA VAL A 283 13.01 2.64 16.21
C VAL A 283 13.91 1.55 15.67
N TYR A 284 13.67 1.17 14.42
CA TYR A 284 14.32 0.05 13.77
C TYR A 284 14.92 0.47 12.43
N ARG A 285 16.05 -0.15 12.10
CA ARG A 285 16.73 -0.02 10.83
C ARG A 285 16.74 -1.37 10.14
N VAL A 286 16.13 -1.44 8.95
CA VAL A 286 16.04 -2.62 8.12
C VAL A 286 17.04 -2.48 6.99
N TRP A 287 18.05 -3.34 7.01
CA TRP A 287 19.07 -3.44 5.98
C TRP A 287 18.63 -4.47 4.92
N VAL A 288 18.46 -4.00 3.69
CA VAL A 288 18.06 -4.79 2.52
C VAL A 288 19.15 -4.70 1.44
N PRO A 289 20.28 -5.43 1.62
CA PRO A 289 21.45 -5.30 0.76
C PRO A 289 21.12 -5.55 -0.73
N GLY A 290 21.77 -4.80 -1.62
CA GLY A 290 21.54 -4.86 -3.07
C GLY A 290 20.26 -4.15 -3.54
N MET A 291 19.41 -3.63 -2.66
CA MET A 291 18.24 -2.85 -3.05
C MET A 291 18.61 -1.37 -3.34
N PRO A 292 18.05 -0.77 -4.39
CA PRO A 292 18.33 0.62 -4.76
C PRO A 292 17.51 1.60 -3.90
N LEU A 293 17.84 1.73 -2.62
CA LEU A 293 17.12 2.58 -1.65
C LEU A 293 17.22 4.10 -1.89
N GLY A 294 17.92 4.54 -2.93
CA GLY A 294 17.81 5.91 -3.44
C GLY A 294 16.59 6.10 -4.34
N TYR A 295 15.77 5.06 -4.49
CA TYR A 295 14.61 4.97 -5.37
C TYR A 295 13.49 4.17 -4.69
N GLY A 296 12.39 4.00 -5.41
CA GLY A 296 11.36 3.01 -5.08
C GLY A 296 10.36 3.48 -4.03
N ASP A 297 9.63 2.52 -3.49
CA ASP A 297 8.56 2.69 -2.51
C ASP A 297 8.77 1.76 -1.33
N VAL A 298 8.41 2.25 -0.14
CA VAL A 298 8.40 1.45 1.10
C VAL A 298 7.00 1.50 1.71
N GLN A 299 6.48 0.31 2.03
CA GLN A 299 5.26 0.15 2.83
C GLN A 299 5.57 -0.60 4.12
N VAL A 300 4.87 -0.21 5.19
CA VAL A 300 4.98 -0.85 6.51
C VAL A 300 3.58 -1.15 7.01
N THR A 301 3.38 -2.33 7.59
CA THR A 301 2.23 -2.62 8.44
C THR A 301 2.72 -3.12 9.78
N ALA A 302 2.06 -2.72 10.87
CA ALA A 302 2.32 -3.36 12.15
C ALA A 302 1.84 -4.82 12.13
N TYR A 303 2.37 -5.61 13.07
CA TYR A 303 2.01 -7.01 13.26
C TYR A 303 1.58 -7.27 14.70
N GLY A 304 0.73 -8.28 14.91
CA GLY A 304 0.32 -8.78 16.22
C GLY A 304 -1.04 -8.28 16.69
N THR A 305 -1.39 -8.63 17.93
CA THR A 305 -2.74 -8.48 18.50
C THR A 305 -3.01 -7.16 19.19
N SER A 306 -1.98 -6.36 19.47
CA SER A 306 -2.08 -5.04 20.10
C SER A 306 -2.48 -3.96 19.09
N SER A 307 -2.92 -2.81 19.60
CA SER A 307 -3.24 -1.62 18.80
C SER A 307 -2.03 -0.76 18.42
N ALA A 308 -0.81 -1.24 18.67
CA ALA A 308 0.41 -0.56 18.23
C ALA A 308 0.47 -0.50 16.70
N HIS A 309 1.02 0.60 16.17
CA HIS A 309 1.16 0.86 14.75
C HIS A 309 2.59 1.22 14.40
N CYS A 310 2.98 0.95 13.16
CA CYS A 310 4.31 1.22 12.65
C CYS A 310 4.21 1.91 11.30
N LYS A 311 5.23 2.70 10.97
CA LYS A 311 5.29 3.47 9.74
C LYS A 311 6.74 3.69 9.31
N VAL A 312 6.89 4.19 8.09
CA VAL A 312 8.18 4.62 7.56
C VAL A 312 8.56 5.95 8.20
N ASP A 313 9.78 6.03 8.73
CA ASP A 313 10.40 7.32 9.06
C ASP A 313 11.03 7.90 7.80
N TYR A 314 12.01 7.17 7.26
CA TYR A 314 12.67 7.47 5.99
C TYR A 314 13.40 6.22 5.47
N TRP A 315 13.93 6.25 4.25
CA TRP A 315 14.88 5.26 3.74
C TRP A 315 15.96 5.93 2.91
N THR A 316 17.20 5.42 2.98
CA THR A 316 18.31 5.88 2.15
C THR A 316 19.25 4.72 1.82
N PRO A 317 20.12 4.85 0.81
CA PRO A 317 21.18 3.86 0.54
C PRO A 317 22.12 3.62 1.72
N SER A 318 22.47 4.66 2.49
CA SER A 318 23.47 4.56 3.55
C SER A 318 22.92 4.00 4.86
N THR A 319 21.63 4.22 5.14
CA THR A 319 21.03 3.82 6.41
C THR A 319 20.09 2.65 6.29
N GLY A 320 19.70 2.20 5.09
CA GLY A 320 18.60 1.25 4.97
C GLY A 320 17.23 1.93 5.17
N ILE A 321 16.22 1.11 5.45
CA ILE A 321 14.85 1.55 5.72
C ILE A 321 14.68 1.77 7.22
N GLN A 322 14.32 2.99 7.64
CA GLN A 322 14.03 3.30 9.03
C GLN A 322 12.52 3.20 9.30
N VAL A 323 12.17 2.36 10.27
CA VAL A 323 10.80 2.12 10.73
C VAL A 323 10.64 2.69 12.13
N ARG A 324 9.50 3.36 12.37
CA ARG A 324 9.08 3.80 13.70
C ARG A 324 7.76 3.17 14.09
N CYS A 325 7.68 2.74 15.33
CA CYS A 325 6.50 2.13 15.93
C CYS A 325 6.05 2.90 17.16
N TYR A 326 4.73 3.00 17.32
CA TYR A 326 4.08 3.75 18.37
C TYR A 326 2.91 2.98 18.97
N THR A 327 2.65 3.22 20.25
CA THR A 327 1.41 2.85 20.92
C THR A 327 0.21 3.51 20.25
N ALA A 328 -1.02 3.14 20.65
CA ALA A 328 -2.22 3.80 20.13
C ALA A 328 -2.25 5.31 20.42
N SER A 329 -1.71 5.74 21.56
CA SER A 329 -1.60 7.16 21.97
C SER A 329 -0.43 7.91 21.33
N GLY A 330 0.45 7.23 20.59
CA GLY A 330 1.53 7.87 19.84
C GLY A 330 2.88 7.92 20.56
N ALA A 331 3.02 7.30 21.74
CA ALA A 331 4.32 7.11 22.39
C ALA A 331 5.14 6.02 21.66
N PRO A 332 6.46 6.14 21.51
CA PRO A 332 7.30 5.09 20.91
C PRO A 332 7.14 3.75 21.64
N THR A 333 7.07 2.64 20.92
CA THR A 333 6.97 1.30 21.50
C THR A 333 7.65 0.26 20.65
N ASP A 334 8.29 -0.71 21.31
CA ASP A 334 8.74 -1.92 20.63
C ASP A 334 7.53 -2.79 20.27
N THR A 335 7.44 -3.24 19.02
CA THR A 335 6.38 -4.13 18.54
C THR A 335 6.80 -4.78 17.22
N TYR A 336 6.13 -5.87 16.87
CA TYR A 336 6.32 -6.53 15.58
C TYR A 336 5.78 -5.70 14.41
N TYR A 337 6.41 -5.85 13.25
CA TYR A 337 5.98 -5.21 12.01
C TYR A 337 6.43 -5.99 10.78
N ASP A 338 5.79 -5.70 9.66
CA ASP A 338 6.14 -6.14 8.32
C ASP A 338 6.57 -4.92 7.51
N VAL A 339 7.64 -5.08 6.72
CA VAL A 339 8.15 -4.04 5.83
C VAL A 339 8.32 -4.60 4.43
N SER A 340 7.97 -3.80 3.43
CA SER A 340 8.25 -4.09 2.03
C SER A 340 8.92 -2.92 1.33
N PHE A 341 9.76 -3.26 0.37
CA PHE A 341 10.35 -2.38 -0.62
C PHE A 341 10.01 -2.89 -2.02
N ALA A 342 9.64 -1.99 -2.93
CA ALA A 342 9.46 -2.31 -4.34
C ALA A 342 9.92 -1.14 -5.23
N ARG A 343 10.40 -1.45 -6.44
CA ARG A 343 10.76 -0.46 -7.46
C ARG A 343 10.16 -0.76 -8.81
#